data_AF-A0A2W6WU20-F1
#
_entry.id   AF-A0A2W6WU20-F1
#
_cell.length_a   1.000
_cell.length_b   1.000
_cell.length_c   1.000
_cell.angle_alpha   90.00
_cell.angle_beta   90.00
_cell.angle_gamma   90.00
#
_symmetry.space_group_name_H-M   'P 1'
#
loop_
_entity.id
_entity.type
_entity.pdbx_description
1 polymer ?
#
loop_
_entity_poly.entity_id
_entity_poly.type
_entity_poly.pdbx_seq_one_letter_code
_entity_poly.pdbx_strand_id
1 'polypeptide(L)' 'MTDDQQSIRAILDRLRAPAGNPVARARWLVERQVPEARRGPGWDRHWRELEAYLDSPVSWSGNRDADGIEGWDDDV' A
#
# COMPACT_ATOMS: atom_id res chain seq x y z
N MET A 1 -25.03 14.26 12.94
CA MET A 1 -24.06 13.45 12.18
C MET A 1 -22.69 13.87 12.67
N THR A 2 -21.95 12.95 13.29
CA THR A 2 -20.77 13.23 14.13
C THR A 2 -19.53 13.63 13.31
N ASP A 3 -18.76 14.57 13.85
CA ASP A 3 -17.50 15.12 13.30
C ASP A 3 -16.49 14.01 12.93
N ASP A 4 -16.47 12.92 13.71
CA ASP A 4 -15.64 11.73 13.47
C ASP A 4 -15.93 11.07 12.11
N GLN A 5 -17.19 11.04 11.70
CA GLN A 5 -17.61 10.44 10.43
C GLN A 5 -17.23 11.31 9.23
N GLN A 6 -17.02 12.63 9.42
CA GLN A 6 -16.46 13.48 8.38
C GLN A 6 -14.93 13.35 8.31
N SER A 7 -14.26 13.27 9.46
CA SER A 7 -12.81 13.06 9.53
C SER A 7 -12.37 11.73 8.90
N ILE A 8 -13.09 10.64 9.16
CA ILE A 8 -12.85 9.34 8.53
C ILE A 8 -13.02 9.43 7.01
N ARG A 9 -14.08 10.08 6.52
CA ARG A 9 -14.30 10.25 5.08
C ARG A 9 -13.21 11.08 4.42
N ALA A 10 -12.73 12.14 5.07
CA ALA A 10 -11.63 12.97 4.55
C ALA A 10 -10.30 12.20 4.47
N ILE A 11 -10.01 11.34 5.45
CA ILE A 11 -8.84 10.45 5.43
C ILE A 11 -8.98 9.43 4.30
N LEU A 12 -10.15 8.80 4.17
CA LEU A 12 -10.42 7.83 3.12
C LEU A 12 -10.33 8.48 1.74
N ASP A 13 -10.88 9.67 1.52
CA ASP A 13 -10.78 10.39 0.25
C ASP A 13 -9.34 10.83 -0.05
N ARG A 14 -8.55 11.21 0.95
CA ARG A 14 -7.11 11.44 0.80
C ARG A 14 -6.35 10.19 0.40
N LEU A 15 -6.77 9.02 0.90
CA LEU A 15 -6.23 7.71 0.50
C LEU A 15 -6.77 7.25 -0.86
N ARG A 16 -7.95 7.72 -1.26
CA ARG A 16 -8.66 7.38 -2.51
C ARG A 16 -8.21 8.23 -3.68
N ALA A 17 -7.76 9.46 -3.44
CA ALA A 17 -7.02 10.23 -4.43
C ALA A 17 -5.82 9.38 -4.86
N PRO A 18 -5.60 9.16 -6.18
CA PRO A 18 -4.54 8.29 -6.63
C PRO A 18 -3.22 8.95 -6.24
N ALA A 19 -2.68 8.57 -5.10
CA ALA A 19 -1.33 8.89 -4.73
C ALA A 19 -0.48 8.16 -5.77
N GLY A 20 -0.13 8.87 -6.85
CA GLY A 20 0.37 8.32 -8.10
C GLY A 20 1.39 7.21 -7.91
N ASN A 21 1.49 6.34 -8.92
CA ASN A 21 2.30 5.12 -8.97
C ASN A 21 3.20 4.92 -7.71
N PRO A 22 2.79 4.08 -6.74
CA PRO A 22 3.53 3.92 -5.49
C PRO A 22 4.98 3.46 -5.71
N VAL A 23 5.24 2.72 -6.79
CA VAL A 23 6.57 2.29 -7.21
C VAL A 23 7.41 3.48 -7.66
N ALA A 24 6.84 4.41 -8.43
CA ALA A 24 7.53 5.63 -8.84
C ALA A 24 7.90 6.52 -7.63
N ARG A 25 7.03 6.61 -6.62
CA ARG A 25 7.34 7.32 -5.35
C ARG A 25 8.48 6.63 -4.59
N ALA A 26 8.42 5.31 -4.46
CA ALA A 26 9.48 4.55 -3.80
C ALA A 26 10.82 4.73 -4.54
N ARG A 27 10.81 4.67 -5.87
CA ARG A 27 11.98 4.89 -6.72
C ARG A 27 12.63 6.24 -6.45
N TRP A 28 11.85 7.31 -6.43
CA TRP A 28 12.36 8.66 -6.14
C TRP A 28 13.06 8.74 -4.77
N LEU A 29 12.48 8.14 -3.72
CA LEU A 29 13.09 8.13 -2.38
C LEU A 29 14.41 7.34 -2.36
N VAL A 30 14.44 6.20 -3.06
CA VAL A 30 15.62 5.34 -3.10
C VAL A 30 16.75 5.99 -3.91
N GLU A 31 16.44 6.62 -5.05
CA GLU A 31 17.44 7.28 -5.89
C GLU A 31 18.13 8.46 -5.19
N ARG A 32 17.46 9.11 -4.22
CA ARG A 32 18.07 10.12 -3.36
C ARG A 32 19.11 9.55 -2.38
N GLN A 33 18.98 8.28 -2.02
CA GLN A 33 19.89 7.58 -1.10
C GLN A 33 20.96 6.77 -1.84
N VAL A 34 20.63 6.31 -3.05
CA VAL A 34 21.47 5.45 -3.89
C VAL A 34 21.85 6.20 -5.17
N PRO A 35 23.01 6.91 -5.16
CA PRO A 35 23.52 7.57 -6.36
C PRO A 35 23.87 6.56 -7.45
N GLU A 36 23.93 7.03 -8.70
CA GLU A 36 24.12 6.19 -9.89
C GLU A 36 25.32 5.24 -9.81
N ALA A 37 26.44 5.69 -9.26
CA ALA A 37 27.64 4.86 -9.08
C ALA A 37 27.44 3.63 -8.18
N ARG A 38 26.35 3.58 -7.40
CA ARG A 38 26.01 2.45 -6.50
C ARG A 38 24.86 1.60 -7.03
N ARG A 39 24.30 1.93 -8.20
CA ARG A 39 23.21 1.17 -8.81
C ARG A 39 23.81 -0.02 -9.55
N GLY A 40 23.44 -1.22 -9.13
CA GLY A 40 23.91 -2.45 -9.72
C GLY A 40 23.22 -2.79 -11.06
N PRO A 41 23.73 -3.80 -11.78
CA PRO A 41 23.06 -4.33 -12.96
C PRO A 41 21.63 -4.76 -12.60
N GLY A 42 20.66 -4.38 -13.44
CA GLY A 42 19.24 -4.69 -13.23
C GLY A 42 18.45 -3.65 -12.42
N TRP A 43 19.05 -2.52 -12.02
CA TRP A 43 18.35 -1.44 -11.32
C TRP A 43 17.05 -1.00 -12.01
N ASP A 44 17.12 -0.61 -13.28
CA ASP A 44 15.94 -0.15 -14.03
C ASP A 44 14.96 -1.27 -14.33
N ARG A 45 15.45 -2.49 -14.53
CA ARG A 45 14.63 -3.67 -14.74
C ARG A 45 13.78 -3.97 -13.51
N HIS A 46 14.36 -3.91 -12.32
CA HIS A 46 13.66 -4.12 -11.05
C HIS A 46 12.49 -3.14 -10.88
N TRP A 47 12.73 -1.85 -11.11
CA TRP A 47 11.66 -0.85 -11.01
C TRP A 47 10.56 -1.07 -12.04
N ARG A 48 10.91 -1.42 -13.28
CA ARG A 48 9.91 -1.75 -14.33
C ARG A 48 9.06 -2.97 -13.97
N GLU A 49 9.65 -4.00 -13.39
CA GLU A 49 8.92 -5.19 -12.95
C GLU A 49 7.90 -4.84 -11.86
N LEU A 50 8.28 -4.00 -10.90
CA LEU A 50 7.37 -3.52 -9.86
C LEU A 50 6.21 -2.70 -10.43
N GLU A 51 6.47 -1.82 -11.41
CA GLU A 51 5.40 -1.07 -12.08
C GLU A 51 4.43 -1.98 -12.83
N ALA A 52 4.94 -3.01 -13.51
CA ALA A 52 4.11 -3.98 -14.23
C ALA A 52 3.15 -4.75 -13.30
N TYR A 53 3.51 -4.96 -12.04
CA TYR A 53 2.62 -5.59 -11.07
C TYR A 53 1.43 -4.71 -10.65
N LEU A 54 1.51 -3.39 -10.82
CA LEU A 54 0.38 -2.50 -10.51
C LEU A 54 -0.77 -2.65 -11.50
N ASP A 55 -0.46 -3.00 -12.76
CA ASP A 55 -1.46 -3.25 -13.79
C ASP A 55 -2.17 -4.61 -13.61
N SER A 56 -1.63 -5.47 -12.73
CA SER A 56 -2.25 -6.74 -12.36
C SER A 56 -3.13 -6.53 -11.12
N PRO A 57 -4.42 -6.88 -11.15
CA PRO A 57 -5.28 -6.87 -9.97
C PRO A 57 -4.87 -8.01 -9.02
N VAL A 58 -3.74 -7.86 -8.35
CA VAL A 58 -3.30 -8.77 -7.30
C VAL A 58 -4.02 -8.35 -6.02
N SER A 59 -5.14 -9.00 -5.74
CA SER A 59 -5.78 -8.91 -4.43
C SER A 59 -4.89 -9.62 -3.41
N TRP A 60 -4.30 -8.87 -2.49
CA TRP A 60 -3.64 -9.45 -1.34
C TRP A 60 -4.74 -10.01 -0.42
N SER A 61 -5.01 -11.30 -0.50
CA SER A 61 -5.86 -12.02 0.45
C SER A 61 -5.07 -12.18 1.75
N GLY A 62 -4.84 -11.05 2.44
CA GLY A 62 -4.41 -11.07 3.83
C GLY A 62 -5.47 -11.85 4.60
N ASN A 63 -5.05 -12.97 5.19
CA ASN A 63 -5.89 -13.87 5.96
C ASN A 63 -6.62 -13.07 7.06
N ARG A 64 -7.88 -12.69 6.80
CA ARG A 64 -8.77 -12.03 7.76
C ARG A 64 -9.24 -13.00 8.86
N ASP A 65 -8.92 -14.29 8.70
CA ASP A 65 -9.36 -15.36 9.60
C ASP A 65 -8.37 -15.58 10.76
N ALA A 66 -7.32 -14.74 10.88
CA ALA A 66 -6.38 -14.78 12.00
C ALA A 66 -6.77 -13.91 13.21
N ASP A 67 -7.82 -13.09 13.10
CA ASP A 67 -8.47 -12.45 14.25
C ASP A 67 -9.75 -13.23 14.59
N GLY A 68 -9.55 -14.42 15.15
CA GLY A 68 -10.59 -15.14 15.86
C GLY A 68 -11.03 -14.35 17.08
N ILE A 69 -11.93 -13.38 16.89
CA ILE A 69 -12.87 -13.00 17.94
C ILE A 69 -13.97 -14.06 17.89
N GLU A 70 -13.62 -15.22 18.45
CA GLU A 70 -14.58 -16.25 18.83
C GLU A 70 -15.54 -15.60 19.83
N GLY A 71 -16.83 -15.63 19.49
CA GLY A 71 -17.89 -15.07 20.29
C GLY A 71 -17.83 -15.65 21.69
N TRP A 72 -17.74 -14.77 22.69
CA TRP A 72 -18.10 -15.13 24.05
C TRP A 72 -19.62 -15.13 24.05
N ASP A 73 -20.21 -16.30 23.76
CA ASP A 73 -21.60 -16.57 24.10
C ASP A 73 -21.69 -16.52 25.64
N ASP A 74 -22.33 -15.46 26.14
CA ASP A 74 -22.72 -15.28 27.53
C ASP A 74 -23.99 -16.12 27.76
N ASP A 75 -23.82 -17.31 28.33
CA ASP A 75 -24.94 -18.19 28.72
C ASP A 75 -25.69 -17.60 29.93
N VAL A 76 -27.01 -17.40 29.73
CA VAL A 76 -28.03 -17.01 30.73
C VAL A 76 -28.40 -18.15 31.67
#